data_AF-A0A815J5E6-F1
#
_entry.id   AF-A0A815J5E6-F1
#
_cell.length_a   1.000
_cell.length_b   1.000
_cell.length_c   1.000
_cell.angle_alpha   90.00
_cell.angle_beta   90.00
_cell.angle_gamma   90.00
#
_symmetry.space_group_name_H-M   'P 1'
#
loop_
_entity.id
_entity.type
_entity.pdbx_description
1 polymer ?
#
loop_
_entity_poly.entity_id
_entity_poly.type
_entity_poly.pdbx_seq_one_letter_code
_entity_poly.pdbx_strand_id
1 'polypeptide(L)'
;MKGIDINRDSIISKRFSQLIEPIDHLNNENNSSSCLNLLSTQAGQKIETLKRSQTSYETLKPELARYEWSEKELLHTSTVRMLVQIGQAMVTAEQQISIASDARKLIEQLDMNSLQELRLVIKAEKPVEDTLAAIIMILKSPTADITRQKDAKRQLANLDRFIEETQLFAKINLSEEHIDLTSAIIDKVELENISLNQTSYYNTVLTLYKWI
;
A
#
# COMPACT_ATOMS: atom_id res chain seq x y z
N MET A 1 0.41 -19.69 13.96
CA MET A 1 1.42 -19.99 15.00
C MET A 1 0.77 -20.92 16.01
N LYS A 2 1.27 -22.16 16.16
CA LYS A 2 0.78 -23.10 17.19
C LYS A 2 1.35 -22.64 18.54
N GLY A 3 0.48 -22.19 19.44
CA GLY A 3 0.87 -21.83 20.79
C GLY A 3 1.43 -23.04 21.52
N ILE A 4 2.59 -22.86 22.16
CA ILE A 4 3.13 -23.84 23.10
C ILE A 4 2.24 -23.73 24.34
N ASP A 5 1.24 -24.61 24.43
CA ASP A 5 0.36 -24.71 25.59
C ASP A 5 1.13 -25.41 26.71
N ILE A 6 2.00 -24.64 27.38
CA ILE A 6 2.72 -25.12 28.56
C ILE A 6 1.68 -25.24 29.67
N ASN A 7 1.24 -26.48 29.91
CA ASN A 7 0.35 -26.84 31.01
C ASN A 7 0.97 -26.42 32.36
N ARG A 8 0.70 -25.17 32.78
CA ARG A 8 1.27 -24.51 33.97
C ARG A 8 0.92 -25.28 35.25
N ASP A 9 -0.23 -25.94 35.28
CA ASP A 9 -0.70 -26.71 36.43
C ASP A 9 0.17 -27.96 36.69
N SER A 10 0.75 -28.54 35.64
CA SER A 10 1.66 -29.69 35.74
C SER A 10 2.97 -29.37 36.47
N ILE A 11 3.52 -28.17 36.24
CA ILE A 11 4.82 -27.75 36.83
C ILE A 11 4.67 -27.41 38.31
N ILE A 12 3.56 -26.77 38.69
CA ILE A 12 3.27 -26.39 40.09
C ILE A 12 3.04 -27.65 40.93
N SER A 13 2.28 -28.62 40.41
CA SER A 13 2.01 -29.90 41.11
C SER A 13 3.29 -30.71 41.37
N LYS A 14 4.19 -30.80 40.38
CA LYS A 14 5.41 -31.61 40.49
C LYS A 14 6.41 -31.08 41.53
N ARG A 15 6.46 -29.76 41.75
CA ARG A 15 7.32 -29.16 42.79
C ARG A 15 6.74 -29.33 44.19
N PHE A 16 5.41 -29.33 44.35
CA PHE A 16 4.78 -29.57 45.65
C PHE A 16 5.04 -31.01 46.16
N SER A 17 5.02 -32.01 45.27
CA SER A 17 5.31 -33.40 45.66
C SER A 17 6.76 -33.66 46.08
N GLN A 18 7.72 -32.86 45.60
CA GLN A 18 9.13 -32.96 46.01
C GLN A 18 9.42 -32.31 47.37
N LEU A 19 8.46 -31.55 47.93
CA LEU A 19 8.63 -30.87 49.20
C LEU A 19 8.25 -31.70 50.43
N ILE A 20 7.61 -32.86 50.23
CA ILE A 20 7.13 -33.76 51.27
C ILE A 20 7.97 -35.05 51.20
N GLU A 21 9.24 -34.98 51.62
CA GLU A 21 9.97 -36.21 51.96
C GLU A 21 9.58 -36.66 53.39
N PRO A 22 9.42 -37.97 53.63
CA PRO A 22 9.03 -38.48 54.95
C PRO A 22 10.17 -38.30 55.96
N ILE A 23 9.89 -37.61 57.07
CA ILE A 23 10.80 -37.44 58.21
C ILE A 23 10.74 -38.72 59.06
N ASP A 24 11.29 -39.84 58.57
CA ASP A 24 11.19 -41.15 59.22
C ASP A 24 12.42 -41.53 60.10
N HIS A 25 13.35 -40.61 60.36
CA HIS A 25 14.63 -40.95 61.02
C HIS A 25 14.97 -40.21 62.34
N LEU A 26 14.00 -39.66 63.06
CA LEU A 26 14.27 -38.99 64.35
C LEU A 26 13.64 -39.73 65.54
N ASN A 27 14.22 -40.89 65.90
CA ASN A 27 13.84 -41.65 67.09
C ASN A 27 15.00 -41.73 68.09
N ASN A 28 15.43 -40.57 68.62
CA ASN A 28 16.41 -40.47 69.71
C ASN A 28 15.93 -39.42 70.74
N GLU A 29 15.39 -39.88 71.86
CA GLU A 29 14.49 -39.12 72.73
C GLU A 29 15.13 -37.99 73.57
N ASN A 30 16.46 -37.84 73.60
CA ASN A 30 17.12 -36.83 74.44
C ASN A 30 17.61 -35.56 73.71
N ASN A 31 17.35 -35.41 72.40
CA ASN A 31 17.58 -34.17 71.63
C ASN A 31 16.29 -33.63 70.96
N SER A 32 15.15 -34.22 71.30
CA SER A 32 13.84 -33.99 70.66
C SER A 32 13.44 -32.50 70.61
N SER A 33 13.60 -31.76 71.71
CA SER A 33 13.22 -30.34 71.76
C SER A 33 14.06 -29.45 70.86
N SER A 34 15.37 -29.71 70.72
CA SER A 34 16.24 -28.91 69.85
C SER A 34 15.94 -29.16 68.37
N CYS A 35 15.68 -30.41 67.99
CA CYS A 35 15.31 -30.77 66.62
C CYS A 35 13.94 -30.21 66.24
N LEU A 36 12.95 -30.25 67.14
CA LEU A 36 11.63 -29.68 66.90
C LEU A 36 11.66 -28.15 66.73
N ASN A 37 12.47 -27.44 67.51
CA ASN A 37 12.63 -25.99 67.36
C ASN A 37 13.30 -25.62 66.03
N LEU A 38 14.29 -26.40 65.58
CA LEU A 38 14.95 -26.19 64.29
C LEU A 38 13.98 -26.44 63.12
N LEU A 39 13.23 -27.55 63.15
CA LEU A 39 12.23 -27.88 62.14
C LEU A 39 11.09 -26.84 62.10
N SER A 40 10.63 -26.37 63.26
CA SER A 40 9.63 -25.30 63.36
C SER A 40 10.14 -23.99 62.74
N THR A 41 11.39 -23.62 63.03
CA THR A 41 12.04 -22.42 62.46
C THR A 41 12.18 -22.53 60.95
N GLN A 42 12.64 -23.68 60.44
CA GLN A 42 12.81 -23.94 59.01
C GLN A 42 11.45 -23.95 58.28
N ALA A 43 10.42 -24.54 58.88
CA ALA A 43 9.06 -24.52 58.35
C ALA A 43 8.50 -23.09 58.30
N GLY A 44 8.71 -22.30 59.36
CA GLY A 44 8.31 -20.88 59.42
C GLY A 44 8.97 -20.04 58.32
N GLN A 45 10.28 -20.17 58.13
CA GLN A 45 11.01 -19.48 57.05
C GLN A 45 10.49 -19.87 55.66
N LYS A 46 10.16 -21.15 55.46
CA LYS A 46 9.65 -21.66 54.18
C LYS A 46 8.23 -21.16 53.89
N ILE A 47 7.36 -21.13 54.89
CA ILE A 47 6.01 -20.54 54.79
C ILE A 47 6.12 -19.05 54.43
N GLU A 48 7.01 -18.31 55.08
CA GLU A 48 7.20 -16.89 54.82
C GLU A 48 7.73 -16.64 53.39
N THR A 49 8.63 -17.49 52.91
CA THR A 49 9.13 -17.43 51.53
C THR A 49 8.00 -17.70 50.52
N LEU A 50 7.13 -18.68 50.80
CA LEU A 50 5.96 -18.98 49.96
C LEU A 50 4.97 -17.81 49.95
N LYS A 51 4.66 -17.21 51.10
CA LYS A 51 3.79 -16.02 51.18
C LYS A 51 4.33 -14.87 50.35
N ARG A 52 5.63 -14.57 50.47
CA ARG A 52 6.28 -13.53 49.64
C ARG A 52 6.20 -13.85 48.15
N SER A 53 6.40 -15.10 47.77
CA SER A 53 6.28 -15.52 46.37
C SER A 53 4.85 -15.37 45.84
N GLN A 54 3.84 -15.67 46.65
CA GLN A 54 2.43 -15.51 46.31
C GLN A 54 2.06 -14.02 46.19
N THR A 55 2.48 -13.18 47.12
CA THR A 55 2.27 -11.73 47.04
C THR A 55 2.95 -11.14 45.80
N SER A 56 4.16 -11.58 45.48
CA SER A 56 4.86 -11.17 44.25
C SER A 56 4.07 -11.56 42.99
N TYR A 57 3.56 -12.81 42.94
CA TYR A 57 2.71 -13.26 41.83
C TYR A 57 1.43 -12.43 41.67
N GLU A 58 0.69 -12.18 42.77
CA GLU A 58 -0.52 -11.37 42.72
C GLU A 58 -0.24 -9.91 42.32
N THR A 59 0.95 -9.39 42.65
CA THR A 59 1.39 -8.05 42.23
C THR A 59 1.70 -7.99 40.73
N LEU A 60 2.29 -9.05 40.16
CA LEU A 60 2.66 -9.12 38.73
C LEU A 60 1.49 -9.46 37.80
N LYS A 61 0.45 -10.14 38.32
CA LYS A 61 -0.75 -10.51 37.55
C LYS A 61 -1.42 -9.36 36.78
N PRO A 62 -1.68 -8.17 37.37
CA PRO A 62 -2.23 -7.04 36.64
C PRO A 62 -1.25 -6.43 35.62
N GLU A 63 0.06 -6.56 35.81
CA GLU A 63 1.05 -6.10 34.81
C GLU A 63 1.03 -6.99 33.57
N LEU A 64 0.95 -8.31 33.74
CA LEU A 64 0.82 -9.25 32.62
C LEU A 64 -0.47 -8.99 31.82
N ALA A 65 -1.60 -8.77 32.50
CA ALA A 65 -2.87 -8.46 31.85
C ALA A 65 -2.82 -7.13 31.06
N ARG A 66 -2.13 -6.10 31.59
CA ARG A 66 -1.91 -4.83 30.89
C ARG A 66 -1.06 -5.02 29.63
N TYR A 67 -0.01 -5.85 29.71
CA TYR A 67 0.83 -6.16 28.56
C TYR A 67 0.04 -6.91 27.46
N GLU A 68 -0.69 -7.97 27.82
CA GLU A 68 -1.51 -8.73 26.86
C GLU A 68 -2.59 -7.86 26.19
N TRP A 69 -3.20 -6.93 26.94
CA TRP A 69 -4.16 -5.98 26.38
C TRP A 69 -3.50 -5.00 25.41
N SER A 70 -2.35 -4.42 25.78
CA SER A 70 -1.59 -3.51 24.93
C SER A 70 -1.11 -4.17 23.63
N GLU A 71 -0.70 -5.44 23.69
CA GLU A 71 -0.27 -6.20 22.51
C GLU A 71 -1.45 -6.43 21.54
N LYS A 72 -2.64 -6.81 22.08
CA LYS A 72 -3.86 -6.97 21.28
C LYS A 72 -4.30 -5.66 20.64
N GLU A 73 -4.23 -4.55 21.37
CA GLU A 73 -4.62 -3.23 20.86
C GLU A 73 -3.67 -2.74 19.77
N LEU A 74 -2.35 -2.96 19.95
CA LEU A 74 -1.36 -2.64 18.93
C LEU A 74 -1.57 -3.46 17.65
N LEU A 75 -1.84 -4.76 17.80
CA LEU A 75 -2.13 -5.65 16.67
C LEU A 75 -3.42 -5.24 15.95
N HIS A 76 -4.47 -4.91 16.70
CA HIS A 76 -5.73 -4.43 16.15
C HIS A 76 -5.51 -3.13 15.37
N THR A 77 -4.85 -2.14 15.97
CA THR A 77 -4.54 -0.84 15.35
C THR A 77 -3.73 -1.01 14.06
N SER A 78 -2.70 -1.88 14.08
CA SER A 78 -1.88 -2.18 12.89
C SER A 78 -2.72 -2.83 11.78
N THR A 79 -3.57 -3.80 12.14
CA THR A 79 -4.44 -4.51 11.21
C THR A 79 -5.45 -3.57 10.56
N VAL A 80 -6.11 -2.71 11.35
CA VAL A 80 -7.07 -1.72 10.85
C VAL A 80 -6.37 -0.73 9.90
N ARG A 81 -5.16 -0.27 10.23
CA ARG A 81 -4.38 0.62 9.35
C ARG A 81 -4.08 -0.04 8.01
N MET A 82 -3.64 -1.29 8.01
CA MET A 82 -3.37 -2.03 6.76
C MET A 82 -4.64 -2.19 5.91
N LEU A 83 -5.78 -2.51 6.53
CA LEU A 83 -7.06 -2.63 5.81
C LEU A 83 -7.49 -1.31 5.18
N VAL A 84 -7.30 -0.18 5.87
CA VAL A 84 -7.59 1.16 5.31
C VAL A 84 -6.68 1.46 4.12
N GLN A 85 -5.39 1.17 4.21
CA GLN A 85 -4.44 1.36 3.11
C GLN A 85 -4.80 0.50 1.89
N ILE A 86 -5.18 -0.76 2.11
CA ILE A 86 -5.66 -1.65 1.03
C ILE A 86 -6.92 -1.08 0.38
N GLY A 87 -7.89 -0.63 1.18
CA GLY A 87 -9.12 -0.02 0.67
C GLY A 87 -8.85 1.22 -0.19
N GLN A 88 -7.95 2.10 0.26
CA GLN A 88 -7.54 3.28 -0.50
C GLN A 88 -6.85 2.90 -1.82
N ALA A 89 -5.91 1.95 -1.79
CA ALA A 89 -5.23 1.47 -2.99
C ALA A 89 -6.20 0.84 -4.01
N MET A 90 -7.21 0.09 -3.55
CA MET A 90 -8.24 -0.48 -4.40
C MET A 90 -9.07 0.61 -5.09
N VAL A 91 -9.54 1.62 -4.35
CA VAL A 91 -10.32 2.73 -4.93
C VAL A 91 -9.51 3.48 -5.99
N THR A 92 -8.24 3.77 -5.71
CA THR A 92 -7.36 4.43 -6.69
C THR A 92 -7.13 3.57 -7.93
N ALA A 93 -6.95 2.25 -7.78
CA ALA A 93 -6.79 1.35 -8.91
C ALA A 93 -8.05 1.28 -9.79
N GLU A 94 -9.24 1.23 -9.19
CA GLU A 94 -10.52 1.26 -9.92
C GLU A 94 -10.69 2.56 -10.71
N GLN A 95 -10.35 3.71 -10.10
CA GLN A 95 -10.38 5.00 -10.78
C GLN A 95 -9.43 5.04 -11.98
N GLN A 96 -8.19 4.57 -11.81
CA GLN A 96 -7.21 4.49 -12.89
C GLN A 96 -7.69 3.60 -14.05
N ILE A 97 -8.31 2.45 -13.74
CA ILE A 97 -8.88 1.55 -14.75
C ILE A 97 -10.02 2.24 -15.50
N SER A 98 -10.90 2.96 -14.79
CA SER A 98 -12.02 3.69 -15.40
C SER A 98 -11.52 4.77 -16.35
N ILE A 99 -10.58 5.61 -15.89
CA ILE A 99 -9.99 6.69 -16.71
C ILE A 99 -9.31 6.10 -17.96
N ALA A 100 -8.50 5.05 -17.78
CA ALA A 100 -7.84 4.38 -18.91
C ALA A 100 -8.84 3.71 -19.88
N SER A 101 -9.99 3.27 -19.39
CA SER A 101 -11.07 2.76 -20.24
C SER A 101 -11.76 3.88 -21.02
N ASP A 102 -12.02 5.02 -20.39
CA ASP A 102 -12.70 6.14 -21.05
C ASP A 102 -11.82 6.83 -22.08
N ALA A 103 -10.52 6.99 -21.78
CA ALA A 103 -9.52 7.44 -22.75
C ALA A 103 -9.46 6.51 -23.99
N ARG A 104 -9.53 5.19 -23.81
CA ARG A 104 -9.59 4.24 -24.94
C ARG A 104 -10.84 4.43 -25.80
N LYS A 105 -12.01 4.65 -25.19
CA LYS A 105 -13.25 4.92 -25.94
C LYS A 105 -13.16 6.20 -26.77
N LEU A 106 -12.45 7.24 -26.29
CA LEU A 106 -12.23 8.46 -27.07
C LEU A 106 -11.44 8.15 -28.36
N ILE A 107 -10.40 7.31 -28.26
CA ILE A 107 -9.60 6.90 -29.43
C ILE A 107 -10.42 6.04 -30.40
N GLU A 108 -11.26 5.13 -29.89
CA GLU A 108 -12.17 4.31 -30.72
C GLU A 108 -13.20 5.14 -31.50
N GLN A 109 -13.54 6.33 -31.01
CA GLN A 109 -14.47 7.26 -31.65
C GLN A 109 -13.82 8.16 -32.70
N LEU A 110 -12.49 8.09 -32.90
CA LEU A 110 -11.81 8.91 -33.88
C LEU A 110 -12.22 8.50 -35.30
N ASP A 111 -12.73 9.47 -36.06
CA ASP A 111 -12.99 9.28 -37.48
C ASP A 111 -11.68 9.24 -38.28
N MET A 112 -11.46 8.14 -38.99
CA MET A 112 -10.26 7.91 -39.79
C MET A 112 -10.14 8.94 -40.93
N ASN A 113 -11.26 9.38 -41.53
CA ASN A 113 -11.22 10.37 -42.60
C ASN A 113 -10.73 11.72 -42.05
N SER A 114 -11.26 12.15 -40.92
CA SER A 114 -10.82 13.36 -40.22
C SER A 114 -9.34 13.31 -39.78
N LEU A 115 -8.83 12.13 -39.38
CA LEU A 115 -7.40 11.93 -39.13
C LEU A 115 -6.54 12.04 -40.40
N GLN A 116 -7.03 11.52 -41.54
CA GLN A 116 -6.36 11.67 -42.84
C GLN A 116 -6.30 13.14 -43.26
N GLU A 117 -7.36 13.90 -43.04
CA GLU A 117 -7.39 15.34 -43.32
C GLU A 117 -6.41 16.09 -42.42
N LEU A 118 -6.38 15.79 -41.11
CA LEU A 118 -5.40 16.34 -40.18
C LEU A 118 -3.96 16.08 -40.65
N ARG A 119 -3.68 14.88 -41.18
CA ARG A 119 -2.38 14.52 -41.76
C ARG A 119 -2.00 15.38 -42.96
N LEU A 120 -2.99 15.76 -43.78
CA LEU A 120 -2.78 16.56 -45.00
C LEU A 120 -2.56 18.05 -44.70
N VAL A 121 -2.80 18.50 -43.46
CA VAL A 121 -2.57 19.89 -43.05
C VAL A 121 -1.10 20.25 -43.19
N ILE A 122 -0.81 21.16 -44.12
CA ILE A 122 0.56 21.59 -44.40
C ILE A 122 1.09 22.42 -43.23
N LYS A 123 0.26 23.32 -42.70
CA LYS A 123 0.58 24.23 -41.59
C LYS A 123 -0.60 24.23 -40.62
N ALA A 124 -0.43 23.54 -39.49
CA ALA A 124 -1.44 23.49 -38.45
C ALA A 124 -1.39 24.79 -37.61
N GLU A 125 -2.53 25.14 -37.02
CA GLU A 125 -2.57 26.24 -36.05
C GLU A 125 -1.86 25.83 -34.76
N LYS A 126 -1.36 26.83 -34.02
CA LYS A 126 -0.55 26.60 -32.82
C LYS A 126 -1.22 25.66 -31.79
N PRO A 127 -2.52 25.79 -31.47
CA PRO A 127 -3.16 24.86 -30.53
C PRO A 127 -3.19 23.42 -31.03
N VAL A 128 -3.37 23.20 -32.35
CA VAL A 128 -3.34 21.86 -32.95
C VAL A 128 -1.93 21.27 -32.91
N GLU A 129 -0.91 22.08 -33.19
CA GLU A 129 0.49 21.67 -33.05
C GLU A 129 0.83 21.29 -31.61
N ASP A 130 0.34 22.06 -30.64
CA ASP A 130 0.57 21.84 -29.20
C ASP A 130 -0.20 20.60 -28.67
N THR A 131 -1.40 20.30 -29.19
CA THR A 131 -2.08 19.02 -28.92
C THR A 131 -1.26 17.84 -29.45
N LEU A 132 -0.82 17.88 -30.72
CA LEU A 132 -0.05 16.79 -31.32
C LEU A 132 1.32 16.61 -30.64
N ALA A 133 1.94 17.71 -30.26
CA ALA A 133 3.15 17.77 -29.47
C ALA A 133 3.03 16.98 -28.16
N ALA A 134 2.01 17.27 -27.36
CA ALA A 134 1.75 16.59 -26.10
C ALA A 134 1.54 15.09 -26.28
N ILE A 135 0.80 14.67 -27.31
CA ILE A 135 0.61 13.24 -27.64
C ILE A 135 1.95 12.57 -27.96
N ILE A 136 2.80 13.22 -28.75
CA ILE A 136 4.11 12.65 -29.11
C ILE A 136 4.99 12.51 -27.85
N MET A 137 4.93 13.45 -26.92
CA MET A 137 5.67 13.36 -25.66
C MET A 137 5.21 12.17 -24.84
N ILE A 138 3.90 11.96 -24.74
CA ILE A 138 3.31 10.81 -24.05
C ILE A 138 3.73 9.50 -24.70
N LEU A 139 3.69 9.41 -26.03
CA LEU A 139 3.93 8.15 -26.75
C LEU A 139 5.41 7.79 -26.91
N LYS A 140 6.32 8.76 -26.93
CA LYS A 140 7.74 8.52 -27.23
C LYS A 140 8.69 8.91 -26.12
N SER A 141 8.73 10.20 -25.77
CA SER A 141 9.76 10.76 -24.90
C SER A 141 9.45 12.24 -24.63
N PRO A 142 9.77 12.78 -23.44
CA PRO A 142 9.47 14.16 -23.11
C PRO A 142 10.44 15.12 -23.80
N THR A 143 11.58 14.59 -24.28
CA THR A 143 12.59 15.31 -25.05
C THR A 143 12.47 15.05 -26.54
N ALA A 144 11.38 14.39 -27.00
CA ALA A 144 11.12 14.26 -28.42
C ALA A 144 11.14 15.66 -29.05
N ASP A 145 11.74 15.83 -30.24
CA ASP A 145 11.87 17.15 -30.87
C ASP A 145 10.49 17.65 -31.34
N ILE A 146 9.77 18.25 -30.40
CA ILE A 146 8.38 18.69 -30.52
C ILE A 146 8.24 19.86 -31.51
N THR A 147 9.35 20.52 -31.81
CA THR A 147 9.37 21.77 -32.60
C THR A 147 9.12 21.56 -34.09
N ARG A 148 9.02 20.30 -34.56
CA ARG A 148 8.94 20.01 -35.98
C ARG A 148 7.63 19.36 -36.36
N GLN A 149 6.86 20.09 -37.16
CA GLN A 149 5.81 19.56 -38.04
C GLN A 149 6.22 18.25 -38.76
N LYS A 150 7.52 18.00 -38.96
CA LYS A 150 8.05 16.74 -39.53
C LYS A 150 7.77 15.51 -38.64
N ASP A 151 7.95 15.58 -37.33
CA ASP A 151 7.78 14.41 -36.47
C ASP A 151 6.31 14.14 -36.16
N ALA A 152 5.48 15.20 -36.04
CA ALA A 152 4.02 15.07 -36.02
C ALA A 152 3.49 14.43 -37.32
N LYS A 153 3.94 14.91 -38.49
CA LYS A 153 3.58 14.28 -39.78
C LYS A 153 4.09 12.85 -39.91
N ARG A 154 5.25 12.52 -39.32
CA ARG A 154 5.77 11.13 -39.29
C ARG A 154 4.93 10.23 -38.41
N GLN A 155 4.47 10.68 -37.25
CA GLN A 155 3.53 9.90 -36.45
C GLN A 155 2.21 9.70 -37.17
N LEU A 156 1.66 10.75 -37.78
CA LEU A 156 0.43 10.64 -38.56
C LEU A 156 0.62 9.92 -39.90
N ALA A 157 1.85 9.62 -40.34
CA ALA A 157 2.10 8.91 -41.60
C ALA A 157 1.51 7.50 -41.59
N ASN A 158 1.52 6.84 -40.42
CA ASN A 158 0.90 5.55 -40.19
C ASN A 158 -0.21 5.71 -39.14
N LEU A 159 -1.42 6.04 -39.61
CA LEU A 159 -2.57 6.32 -38.75
C LEU A 159 -3.01 5.09 -37.96
N ASP A 160 -2.93 3.89 -38.53
CA ASP A 160 -3.27 2.65 -37.83
C ASP A 160 -2.34 2.44 -36.64
N ARG A 161 -1.02 2.58 -36.84
CA ARG A 161 -0.04 2.51 -35.76
C ARG A 161 -0.24 3.61 -34.72
N PHE A 162 -0.59 4.82 -35.14
CA PHE A 162 -0.89 5.92 -34.20
C PHE A 162 -2.09 5.59 -33.30
N ILE A 163 -3.16 5.03 -33.86
CA ILE A 163 -4.34 4.57 -33.10
C ILE A 163 -3.94 3.42 -32.15
N GLU A 164 -3.17 2.45 -32.61
CA GLU A 164 -2.69 1.35 -31.77
C GLU A 164 -1.83 1.85 -30.60
N GLU A 165 -0.87 2.75 -30.86
CA GLU A 165 0.00 3.33 -29.82
C GLU A 165 -0.81 4.13 -28.79
N THR A 166 -1.80 4.92 -29.24
CA THR A 166 -2.68 5.70 -28.33
C THR A 166 -3.63 4.81 -27.52
N GLN A 167 -4.11 3.69 -28.07
CA GLN A 167 -4.89 2.71 -27.31
C GLN A 167 -4.06 1.97 -26.25
N LEU A 168 -2.76 1.82 -26.48
CA LEU A 168 -1.84 1.13 -25.59
C LEU A 168 -1.22 2.04 -24.51
N PHE A 169 -1.63 3.30 -24.40
CA PHE A 169 -1.03 4.29 -23.51
C PHE A 169 -1.05 3.88 -22.03
N ALA A 170 -2.05 3.11 -21.59
CA ALA A 170 -2.14 2.62 -20.21
C ALA A 170 -0.96 1.69 -19.81
N LYS A 171 -0.16 1.22 -20.77
CA LYS A 171 1.06 0.43 -20.55
C LYS A 171 2.32 1.30 -20.49
N ILE A 172 2.21 2.59 -20.78
CA ILE A 172 3.33 3.54 -20.77
C ILE A 172 3.52 4.03 -19.34
N ASN A 173 4.71 3.82 -18.79
CA ASN A 173 5.10 4.39 -17.51
C ASN A 173 5.66 5.79 -17.74
N LEU A 174 4.83 6.82 -17.57
CA LEU A 174 5.25 8.21 -17.61
C LEU A 174 5.95 8.58 -16.29
N SER A 175 7.12 9.22 -16.38
CA SER A 175 7.74 9.81 -15.18
C SER A 175 7.05 11.12 -14.81
N GLU A 176 7.25 11.59 -13.57
CA GLU A 176 6.73 12.88 -13.10
C GLU A 176 7.15 14.04 -14.02
N GLU A 177 8.41 14.05 -14.47
CA GLU A 177 8.92 15.02 -15.46
C GLU A 177 8.12 15.00 -16.77
N HIS A 178 7.69 13.82 -17.25
CA HIS A 178 6.85 13.76 -18.47
C HIS A 178 5.51 14.41 -18.24
N ILE A 179 4.90 14.17 -17.08
CA ILE A 179 3.60 14.73 -16.72
C ILE A 179 3.72 16.25 -16.65
N ASP A 180 4.71 16.78 -15.92
CA ASP A 180 4.92 18.22 -15.76
C ASP A 180 5.10 18.94 -17.10
N LEU A 181 5.96 18.39 -17.96
CA LEU A 181 6.24 18.98 -19.27
C LEU A 181 5.02 18.91 -20.20
N THR A 182 4.26 17.82 -20.16
CA THR A 182 3.06 17.66 -20.98
C THR A 182 1.94 18.59 -20.48
N SER A 183 1.71 18.68 -19.17
CA SER A 183 0.75 19.59 -18.56
C SER A 183 1.08 21.05 -18.89
N ALA A 184 2.35 21.45 -18.84
CA ALA A 184 2.75 22.82 -19.19
C ALA A 184 2.51 23.21 -20.67
N ILE A 185 2.35 22.23 -21.56
CA ILE A 185 1.92 22.44 -22.95
C ILE A 185 0.41 22.52 -23.01
N ILE A 186 -0.29 21.55 -22.41
CA ILE A 186 -1.76 21.46 -22.42
C ILE A 186 -2.42 22.70 -21.81
N ASP A 187 -1.87 23.23 -20.72
CA ASP A 187 -2.38 24.44 -20.07
C ASP A 187 -2.34 25.69 -20.97
N LYS A 188 -1.53 25.65 -22.05
CA LYS A 188 -1.42 26.75 -23.04
C LYS A 188 -2.29 26.52 -24.28
N VAL A 189 -2.93 25.37 -24.40
CA VAL A 189 -3.74 25.02 -25.57
C VAL A 189 -5.11 25.69 -25.44
N GLU A 190 -5.31 26.75 -26.22
CA GLU A 190 -6.60 27.44 -26.32
C GLU A 190 -7.38 26.97 -27.58
N LEU A 191 -8.18 25.91 -27.45
CA LEU A 191 -8.98 25.41 -28.59
C LEU A 191 -10.21 26.29 -28.91
N GLU A 192 -10.67 27.11 -27.96
CA GLU A 192 -11.88 27.94 -28.09
C GLU A 192 -11.74 29.06 -29.13
N ASN A 193 -10.50 29.46 -29.44
CA ASN A 193 -10.17 30.57 -30.34
C ASN A 193 -9.85 30.13 -31.77
N ILE A 194 -9.89 28.82 -32.07
CA ILE A 194 -9.67 28.30 -33.41
C ILE A 194 -10.87 28.70 -34.28
N SER A 195 -10.61 29.33 -35.43
CA SER A 195 -11.68 29.68 -36.37
C SER A 195 -12.38 28.42 -36.89
N LEU A 196 -13.50 28.06 -36.25
CA LEU A 196 -14.37 26.89 -36.45
C LEU A 196 -14.87 26.66 -37.89
N ASN A 197 -14.57 27.56 -38.83
CA ASN A 197 -15.20 27.62 -40.14
C ASN A 197 -14.53 26.76 -41.23
N GLN A 198 -13.44 26.03 -40.99
CA GLN A 198 -12.71 25.42 -42.12
C GLN A 198 -12.21 23.99 -42.02
N THR A 199 -12.35 23.26 -40.90
CA THR A 199 -11.66 21.96 -40.83
C THR A 199 -12.49 20.88 -40.18
N SER A 200 -12.93 19.94 -41.00
CA SER A 200 -13.58 18.68 -40.65
C SER A 200 -12.80 17.86 -39.61
N TYR A 201 -11.49 18.08 -39.49
CA TYR A 201 -10.64 17.48 -38.46
C TYR A 201 -10.73 18.12 -37.06
N TYR A 202 -11.47 19.22 -36.86
CA TYR A 202 -11.54 19.91 -35.56
C TYR A 202 -12.02 18.99 -34.44
N ASN A 203 -13.08 18.21 -34.70
CA ASN A 203 -13.61 17.25 -33.72
C ASN A 203 -12.56 16.20 -33.34
N THR A 204 -11.75 15.74 -34.31
CA THR A 204 -10.63 14.83 -34.06
C THR A 204 -9.59 15.46 -33.13
N VAL A 205 -9.20 16.70 -33.37
CA VAL A 205 -8.24 17.40 -32.49
C VAL A 205 -8.82 17.59 -31.10
N LEU A 206 -10.10 17.93 -30.98
CA LEU A 206 -10.76 18.07 -29.68
C LEU A 206 -10.83 16.73 -28.93
N THR A 207 -11.13 15.63 -29.62
CA THR A 207 -11.13 14.29 -29.02
C THR A 207 -9.72 13.90 -28.58
N LEU A 208 -8.71 14.19 -29.38
CA LEU A 208 -7.31 13.96 -29.03
C LEU A 208 -6.88 14.83 -27.83
N TYR A 209 -7.33 16.08 -27.75
CA TYR A 209 -7.07 16.95 -26.60
C TYR A 209 -7.73 16.42 -25.32
N LYS A 210 -8.95 15.91 -25.40
CA LYS A 210 -9.64 15.27 -24.25
C LYS A 210 -9.01 13.94 -23.82
N TRP A 211 -8.29 13.28 -24.73
CA TRP A 211 -7.60 12.03 -24.44
C TRP A 211 -6.33 12.25 -23.61
N ILE A 212 -5.67 13.39 -23.81
CA ILE A 212 -4.52 13.83 -23.01
C ILE A 212 -4.97 14.18 -21.59
#